data_AF-A0A957FAP6-F1
#
_entry.id   AF-A0A957FAP6-F1
#
_cell.length_a   1.000
_cell.length_b   1.000
_cell.length_c   1.000
_cell.angle_alpha   90.00
_cell.angle_beta   90.00
_cell.angle_gamma   90.00
#
_symmetry.space_group_name_H-M   'P 1'
#
loop_
_entity.id
_entity.type
_entity.pdbx_description
1 polymer ?
#
loop_
_entity_poly.entity_id
_entity_poly.type
_entity_poly.pdbx_seq_one_letter_code
_entity_poly.pdbx_strand_id
1 'polypeptide(L)'
;GFATSPGITEWQGDSLREELRLALRIWPRQNDTGGFFIAVLEKGTAVSPTTPSDNTAPLDIEREPWLTILCERYGFTPAQFSSYHLFRWSRKRLYLAQQHHLPPSKLNADTIGLHFMNVDGKYPKLTTAAAMIFGHLATRNTIDLEPEQVANYVARHDFKISATQASHCTGTGYIILRYQGFTMGVGVYRAHVGLVESLYPKGWIRENIYT
;
A
#
# COMPACT_ATOMS: atom_id res chain seq x y z
N GLY A 1 -20.01 -11.43 -22.83
CA GLY A 1 -19.94 -10.06 -22.25
C GLY A 1 -20.60 -10.06 -20.89
N PHE A 2 -20.35 -9.07 -20.04
CA PHE A 2 -20.97 -8.97 -18.72
C PHE A 2 -22.46 -8.66 -18.83
N ALA A 3 -23.32 -9.51 -18.25
CA ALA A 3 -24.77 -9.44 -18.37
C ALA A 3 -25.41 -8.85 -17.10
N THR A 4 -26.36 -7.93 -17.29
CA THR A 4 -27.09 -7.30 -16.19
C THR A 4 -28.59 -7.38 -16.45
N SER A 5 -29.37 -7.34 -15.37
CA SER A 5 -30.82 -7.17 -15.41
C SER A 5 -31.16 -5.84 -14.73
N PRO A 6 -32.19 -5.09 -15.19
CA PRO A 6 -32.60 -3.86 -14.52
C PRO A 6 -33.11 -4.16 -13.10
N GLY A 7 -33.15 -3.17 -12.22
CA GLY A 7 -33.85 -3.27 -10.94
C GLY A 7 -35.35 -3.54 -11.12
N ILE A 8 -36.02 -3.98 -10.04
CA ILE A 8 -37.47 -4.19 -10.03
C ILE A 8 -38.19 -2.93 -9.58
N THR A 9 -39.30 -2.65 -10.25
CA THR A 9 -40.25 -1.59 -9.89
C THR A 9 -41.50 -2.16 -9.23
N GLU A 10 -41.61 -3.49 -9.12
CA GLU A 10 -42.71 -4.19 -8.45
C GLU A 10 -42.17 -5.39 -7.67
N TRP A 11 -42.68 -5.60 -6.46
CA TRP A 11 -42.32 -6.74 -5.63
C TRP A 11 -43.48 -7.15 -4.73
N GLN A 12 -43.86 -8.43 -4.76
CA GLN A 12 -44.93 -9.00 -3.91
C GLN A 12 -46.28 -8.24 -3.94
N GLY A 13 -46.61 -7.60 -5.08
CA GLY A 13 -47.85 -6.83 -5.22
C GLY A 13 -47.70 -5.35 -4.87
N ASP A 14 -46.54 -4.93 -4.33
CA ASP A 14 -46.24 -3.53 -4.05
C ASP A 14 -45.52 -2.88 -5.24
N SER A 15 -45.99 -1.69 -5.62
CA SER A 15 -45.29 -0.82 -6.56
C SER A 15 -44.16 -0.06 -5.85
N LEU A 16 -42.98 -0.10 -6.45
CA LEU A 16 -41.80 0.62 -6.03
C LEU A 16 -41.55 1.83 -6.96
N ARG A 17 -40.58 2.67 -6.59
CA ARG A 17 -40.16 3.82 -7.40
C ARG A 17 -39.69 3.37 -8.78
N GLU A 18 -40.16 4.03 -9.84
CA GLU A 18 -39.83 3.69 -11.23
C GLU A 18 -38.33 3.84 -11.51
N GLU A 19 -37.66 4.75 -10.81
CA GLU A 19 -36.23 4.99 -10.90
C GLU A 19 -35.39 3.77 -10.51
N LEU A 20 -35.96 2.78 -9.80
CA LEU A 20 -35.27 1.51 -9.54
C LEU A 20 -34.92 0.74 -10.81
N ARG A 21 -35.59 0.99 -11.95
CA ARG A 21 -35.22 0.42 -13.24
C ARG A 21 -33.78 0.79 -13.65
N LEU A 22 -33.26 1.92 -13.17
CA LEU A 22 -31.90 2.39 -13.42
C LEU A 22 -30.84 1.63 -12.62
N ALA A 23 -31.24 0.90 -11.57
CA ALA A 23 -30.34 0.04 -10.83
C ALA A 23 -30.00 -1.22 -11.65
N LEU A 24 -28.87 -1.86 -11.30
CA LEU A 24 -28.41 -3.09 -11.93
C LEU A 24 -28.50 -4.26 -10.95
N ARG A 25 -28.99 -5.39 -11.47
CA ARG A 25 -28.92 -6.70 -10.85
C ARG A 25 -27.98 -7.59 -11.64
N ILE A 26 -27.07 -8.23 -10.94
CA ILE A 26 -26.13 -9.20 -11.49
C ILE A 26 -26.52 -10.53 -10.86
N TRP A 27 -26.99 -11.47 -11.68
CA TRP A 27 -27.39 -12.79 -11.21
C TRP A 27 -26.25 -13.79 -11.35
N PRO A 28 -26.08 -14.72 -10.39
CA PRO A 28 -25.03 -15.72 -10.45
C PRO A 28 -25.01 -16.51 -11.76
N ARG A 29 -26.18 -16.99 -12.19
CA ARG A 29 -26.31 -17.82 -13.41
C ARG A 29 -26.05 -17.05 -14.71
N GLN A 30 -26.03 -15.72 -14.69
CA GLN A 30 -25.80 -14.91 -15.89
C GLN A 30 -24.31 -14.63 -16.12
N ASN A 31 -23.48 -14.69 -15.08
CA ASN A 31 -22.08 -14.25 -15.13
C ASN A 31 -21.09 -15.23 -14.50
N ASP A 32 -21.55 -16.35 -13.92
CA ASP A 32 -20.74 -17.25 -13.09
C ASP A 32 -20.07 -16.51 -11.92
N THR A 33 -20.83 -15.62 -11.28
CA THR A 33 -20.39 -14.78 -10.14
C THR A 33 -21.31 -14.94 -8.94
N GLY A 34 -21.01 -14.24 -7.84
CA GLY A 34 -22.02 -13.95 -6.82
C GLY A 34 -23.15 -13.05 -7.34
N GLY A 35 -24.23 -12.93 -6.55
CA GLY A 35 -25.33 -12.02 -6.84
C GLY A 35 -25.07 -10.62 -6.31
N PHE A 36 -25.37 -9.59 -7.10
CA PHE A 36 -25.19 -8.19 -6.69
C PHE A 36 -26.38 -7.32 -7.10
N PHE A 37 -26.60 -6.27 -6.31
CA PHE A 37 -27.47 -5.15 -6.63
C PHE A 37 -26.66 -3.86 -6.54
N ILE A 38 -26.75 -3.02 -7.57
CA ILE A 38 -25.97 -1.78 -7.69
C ILE A 38 -26.94 -0.63 -8.00
N ALA A 39 -26.86 0.43 -7.20
CA ALA A 39 -27.50 1.70 -7.47
C ALA A 39 -26.48 2.82 -7.31
N VAL A 40 -26.46 3.75 -8.26
CA VAL A 40 -25.64 4.97 -8.22
C VAL A 40 -26.58 6.14 -8.05
N LEU A 41 -26.32 7.00 -7.06
CA LEU A 41 -27.15 8.15 -6.76
C LEU A 41 -26.33 9.42 -6.92
N GLU A 42 -26.94 10.44 -7.53
CA GLU A 42 -26.42 11.80 -7.53
C GLU A 42 -26.99 12.55 -6.34
N LYS A 43 -26.12 13.19 -5.54
CA LYS A 43 -26.57 14.03 -4.44
C LYS A 43 -27.12 15.35 -5.02
N GLY A 44 -28.41 15.59 -4.83
CA GLY A 44 -29.06 16.85 -5.24
C GLY A 44 -28.54 18.10 -4.51
N THR A 45 -28.91 19.27 -5.02
CA THR A 45 -28.41 20.60 -4.60
C THR A 45 -28.98 21.12 -3.27
N ALA A 46 -29.94 20.42 -2.66
CA ALA A 46 -30.75 20.92 -1.54
C ALA A 46 -30.02 21.03 -0.19
N VAL A 47 -28.78 20.54 -0.09
CA VAL A 47 -27.98 20.65 1.14
C VAL A 47 -26.66 21.31 0.81
N SER A 48 -26.60 22.63 0.98
CA SER A 48 -25.31 23.28 1.21
C SER A 48 -24.66 22.56 2.39
N PRO A 49 -23.46 21.99 2.24
CA PRO A 49 -22.76 21.44 3.39
C PRO A 49 -22.74 22.54 4.45
N THR A 50 -23.27 22.28 5.64
CA THR A 50 -22.85 23.06 6.81
C THR A 50 -21.35 22.95 6.79
N THR A 51 -20.64 24.05 6.53
CA THR A 51 -19.19 24.05 6.29
C THR A 51 -18.56 23.14 7.33
N PRO A 52 -17.99 21.98 6.92
CA PRO A 52 -17.24 21.16 7.86
C PRO A 52 -16.24 22.11 8.48
N SER A 53 -16.15 22.18 9.82
CA SER A 53 -15.03 22.92 10.40
C SER A 53 -13.77 22.31 9.77
N ASP A 54 -13.01 23.11 9.01
CA ASP A 54 -11.82 22.73 8.23
C ASP A 54 -10.67 22.13 9.06
N ASN A 55 -10.95 21.78 10.30
CA ASN A 55 -10.03 21.16 11.21
C ASN A 55 -9.91 19.69 10.81
N THR A 56 -9.02 19.39 9.86
CA THR A 56 -8.44 18.06 9.67
C THR A 56 -7.72 17.63 10.94
N ALA A 57 -7.51 16.33 11.13
CA ALA A 57 -6.73 15.82 12.26
C ALA A 57 -5.36 16.54 12.33
N PRO A 58 -4.99 17.14 13.47
CA PRO A 58 -3.71 17.83 13.59
C PRO A 58 -2.59 16.78 13.53
N LEU A 59 -1.67 16.94 12.58
CA LEU A 59 -0.50 16.10 12.43
C LEU A 59 0.75 16.90 12.71
N ASP A 60 1.63 16.40 13.58
CA ASP A 60 2.96 16.94 13.78
C ASP A 60 3.85 16.53 12.60
N ILE A 61 3.88 17.36 11.56
CA ILE A 61 4.61 17.08 10.32
C ILE A 61 6.11 17.10 10.60
N GLU A 62 6.76 15.98 10.29
CA GLU A 62 8.19 15.75 10.48
C GLU A 62 8.73 15.10 9.21
N ARG A 63 9.34 15.90 8.33
CA ARG A 63 9.94 15.41 7.08
C ARG A 63 11.37 14.92 7.27
N GLU A 64 12.16 15.68 8.00
CA GLU A 64 13.56 15.35 8.28
C GLU A 64 13.71 14.73 9.67
N PRO A 65 14.67 13.79 9.85
CA PRO A 65 15.70 13.37 8.90
C PRO A 65 15.27 12.30 7.89
N TRP A 66 13.98 11.95 7.86
CA TRP A 66 13.48 10.76 7.17
C TRP A 66 13.61 10.82 5.65
N LEU A 67 13.32 11.97 5.03
CA LEU A 67 13.50 12.15 3.59
C LEU A 67 14.98 12.07 3.20
N THR A 68 15.88 12.66 3.98
CA THR A 68 17.33 12.54 3.75
C THR A 68 17.75 11.06 3.71
N ILE A 69 17.34 10.27 4.72
CA ILE A 69 17.65 8.83 4.79
C ILE A 69 17.14 8.09 3.55
N LEU A 70 15.95 8.43 3.09
CA LEU A 70 15.33 7.81 1.91
C LEU A 70 16.04 8.17 0.61
N CYS A 71 16.42 9.44 0.44
CA CYS A 71 17.18 9.91 -0.71
C CYS A 71 18.56 9.25 -0.75
N GLU A 72 19.27 9.22 0.38
CA GLU A 72 20.60 8.62 0.46
C GLU A 72 20.57 7.11 0.25
N ARG A 73 19.65 6.41 0.93
CA ARG A 73 19.60 4.95 0.89
C ARG A 73 19.02 4.41 -0.40
N TYR A 74 17.91 4.94 -0.89
CA TYR A 74 17.19 4.35 -2.02
C TYR A 74 17.26 5.20 -3.30
N GLY A 75 17.85 6.40 -3.22
CA GLY A 75 17.95 7.29 -4.36
C GLY A 75 16.61 7.88 -4.77
N PHE A 76 15.66 7.97 -3.83
CA PHE A 76 14.43 8.74 -4.02
C PHE A 76 14.72 10.23 -4.12
N THR A 77 13.75 11.00 -4.61
CA THR A 77 13.83 12.47 -4.66
C THR A 77 12.77 13.10 -3.74
N PRO A 78 13.04 14.27 -3.13
CA PRO A 78 12.04 14.93 -2.27
C PRO A 78 10.73 15.24 -2.98
N ALA A 79 10.79 15.51 -4.29
CA ALA A 79 9.61 15.81 -5.13
C ALA A 79 8.59 14.66 -5.14
N GLN A 80 9.05 13.40 -5.07
CA GLN A 80 8.19 12.22 -5.02
C GLN A 80 7.29 12.19 -3.77
N PHE A 81 7.69 12.89 -2.70
CA PHE A 81 6.96 12.95 -1.44
C PHE A 81 6.31 14.32 -1.17
N SER A 82 6.30 15.21 -2.16
CA SER A 82 5.85 16.60 -2.02
C SER A 82 4.38 16.72 -1.62
N SER A 83 3.52 15.84 -2.14
CA SER A 83 2.06 15.77 -1.89
C SER A 83 1.65 14.95 -0.66
N TYR A 84 2.62 14.56 0.16
CA TYR A 84 2.39 13.79 1.38
C TYR A 84 2.85 14.54 2.64
N HIS A 85 2.23 14.21 3.76
CA HIS A 85 2.71 14.52 5.10
C HIS A 85 3.42 13.31 5.67
N LEU A 86 4.63 13.51 6.18
CA LEU A 86 5.33 12.56 7.03
C LEU A 86 5.15 13.03 8.47
N PHE A 87 4.82 12.12 9.38
CA PHE A 87 4.57 12.45 10.78
C PHE A 87 4.75 11.23 11.66
N ARG A 88 5.10 11.42 12.93
CA ARG A 88 5.23 10.33 13.89
C ARG A 88 3.88 10.00 14.51
N TRP A 89 3.44 8.75 14.35
CA TRP A 89 2.31 8.22 15.12
C TRP A 89 2.75 7.76 16.52
N SER A 90 4.02 7.38 16.65
CA SER A 90 4.63 7.00 17.92
C SER A 90 6.15 7.22 17.85
N ARG A 91 6.84 7.04 18.98
CA ARG A 91 8.32 7.06 19.02
C ARG A 91 9.00 6.08 18.06
N LYS A 92 8.29 5.02 17.64
CA LYS A 92 8.83 3.91 16.84
C LYS A 92 8.37 3.89 15.39
N ARG A 93 7.32 4.65 15.05
CA ARG A 93 6.62 4.51 13.77
C ARG A 93 6.39 5.86 13.12
N LEU A 94 6.89 5.99 11.90
CA LEU A 94 6.65 7.11 11.01
C LEU A 94 5.55 6.75 10.01
N TYR A 95 4.58 7.62 9.84
CA TYR A 95 3.46 7.46 8.93
C TYR A 95 3.54 8.46 7.78
N LEU A 96 2.89 8.10 6.68
CA LEU A 96 2.78 8.89 5.47
C LEU A 96 1.31 9.01 5.10
N ALA A 97 0.78 10.22 4.95
CA ALA A 97 -0.59 10.48 4.53
C ALA A 97 -0.64 11.47 3.38
N GLN A 98 -1.63 11.33 2.49
CA GLN A 98 -1.85 12.28 1.40
C GLN A 98 -2.49 13.56 1.98
N GLN A 99 -2.00 14.73 1.59
CA GLN A 99 -2.34 16.03 2.19
C GLN A 99 -3.84 16.37 2.17
N HIS A 100 -4.54 15.97 1.11
CA HIS A 100 -5.97 16.19 0.88
C HIS A 100 -6.87 15.05 1.38
N HIS A 101 -6.30 13.97 1.93
CA HIS A 101 -7.05 12.81 2.43
C HIS A 101 -7.03 12.70 3.96
N LEU A 102 -6.76 13.81 4.65
CA LEU A 102 -6.77 13.81 6.11
C LEU A 102 -8.21 13.71 6.63
N PRO A 103 -8.48 12.85 7.63
CA PRO A 103 -9.81 12.75 8.21
C PRO A 103 -10.14 14.02 9.01
N PRO A 104 -11.43 14.30 9.23
CA PRO A 104 -11.86 15.35 10.15
C PRO A 104 -11.31 15.11 11.57
N SER A 105 -10.93 16.19 12.26
CA SER A 105 -10.32 16.14 13.61
C SER A 105 -11.16 15.46 14.70
N LYS A 106 -12.49 15.41 14.52
CA LYS A 106 -13.41 14.78 15.48
C LYS A 106 -13.55 13.27 15.29
N LEU A 107 -12.92 12.69 14.27
CA LEU A 107 -12.95 11.25 14.03
C LEU A 107 -11.79 10.57 14.77
N ASN A 108 -12.11 9.57 15.60
CA ASN A 108 -11.10 8.68 16.17
C ASN A 108 -10.65 7.70 15.08
N ALA A 109 -9.61 8.07 14.33
CA ALA A 109 -9.05 7.22 13.29
C ALA A 109 -8.19 6.10 13.91
N ASP A 110 -8.47 4.84 13.56
CA ASP A 110 -7.60 3.71 13.92
C ASP A 110 -6.21 3.83 13.27
N THR A 111 -6.13 4.46 12.10
CA THR A 111 -4.90 4.77 11.38
C THR A 111 -5.15 5.93 10.41
N ILE A 112 -4.16 6.82 10.28
CA ILE A 112 -4.14 7.85 9.24
C ILE A 112 -3.02 7.53 8.26
N GLY A 113 -3.38 7.21 7.02
CA GLY A 113 -2.43 6.90 5.96
C GLY A 113 -1.70 5.57 6.15
N LEU A 114 -0.44 5.54 5.75
CA LEU A 114 0.39 4.34 5.68
C LEU A 114 1.45 4.36 6.77
N HIS A 115 1.59 3.25 7.52
CA HIS A 115 2.78 3.04 8.34
C HIS A 115 4.00 2.88 7.42
N PHE A 116 4.82 3.91 7.34
CA PHE A 116 5.79 4.11 6.29
C PHE A 116 7.17 3.60 6.67
N MET A 117 7.64 3.93 7.87
CA MET A 117 8.95 3.49 8.36
C MET A 117 8.91 3.09 9.84
N ASN A 118 9.68 2.05 10.18
CA ASN A 118 10.09 1.80 11.56
C ASN A 118 11.34 2.64 11.85
N VAL A 119 11.31 3.40 12.94
CA VAL A 119 12.33 4.40 13.29
C VAL A 119 12.94 4.17 14.69
N ASP A 120 12.68 3.02 15.30
CA ASP A 120 13.16 2.65 16.63
C ASP A 120 14.53 1.94 16.65
N GLY A 121 14.96 1.39 15.51
CA GLY A 121 16.27 0.77 15.36
C GLY A 121 17.39 1.78 15.09
N LYS A 122 18.64 1.31 15.20
CA LYS A 122 19.85 2.10 14.86
C LYS A 122 19.77 2.72 13.45
N TYR A 123 19.16 1.99 12.52
CA TYR A 123 18.91 2.45 11.15
C TYR A 123 17.41 2.33 10.85
N PRO A 124 16.75 3.45 10.51
CA PRO A 124 15.36 3.43 10.07
C PRO A 124 15.16 2.58 8.82
N LYS A 125 14.00 1.93 8.71
CA LYS A 125 13.67 1.07 7.56
C LYS A 125 12.25 1.30 7.08
N LEU A 126 12.08 1.23 5.76
CA LEU A 126 10.76 1.12 5.15
C LEU A 126 10.02 -0.11 5.69
N THR A 127 8.72 0.01 5.85
CA THR A 127 7.85 -1.15 5.99
C THR A 127 7.73 -1.88 4.65
N THR A 128 7.36 -3.16 4.67
CA THR A 128 7.08 -3.92 3.43
C THR A 128 6.02 -3.24 2.58
N ALA A 129 4.94 -2.72 3.21
CA ALA A 129 3.87 -2.02 2.50
C ALA A 129 4.37 -0.72 1.83
N ALA A 130 5.22 0.05 2.52
CA ALA A 130 5.84 1.23 1.92
C ALA A 130 6.76 0.88 0.75
N ALA A 131 7.57 -0.17 0.89
CA ALA A 131 8.40 -0.64 -0.22
C ALA A 131 7.55 -1.12 -1.40
N MET A 132 6.46 -1.86 -1.18
CA MET A 132 5.59 -2.30 -2.28
C MET A 132 4.95 -1.13 -3.05
N ILE A 133 4.59 -0.04 -2.36
CA ILE A 133 4.00 1.14 -3.00
C ILE A 133 5.06 1.99 -3.70
N PHE A 134 6.18 2.28 -3.05
CA PHE A 134 7.16 3.28 -3.52
C PHE A 134 8.43 2.68 -4.12
N GLY A 135 8.67 1.39 -3.96
CA GLY A 135 9.96 0.77 -4.29
C GLY A 135 10.30 0.75 -5.78
N HIS A 136 9.29 0.87 -6.65
CA HIS A 136 9.49 1.06 -8.09
C HIS A 136 10.20 2.38 -8.43
N LEU A 137 10.17 3.37 -7.53
CA LEU A 137 10.85 4.66 -7.69
C LEU A 137 12.32 4.63 -7.25
N ALA A 138 12.78 3.53 -6.65
CA ALA A 138 14.13 3.45 -6.08
C ALA A 138 15.17 3.23 -7.19
N THR A 139 16.26 4.00 -7.12
CA THR A 139 17.32 3.99 -8.15
C THR A 139 18.60 3.29 -7.68
N ARG A 140 18.69 2.95 -6.40
CA ARG A 140 19.82 2.23 -5.79
C ARG A 140 19.36 1.38 -4.60
N ASN A 141 20.23 0.47 -4.16
CA ASN A 141 19.95 -0.51 -3.11
C ASN A 141 18.68 -1.32 -3.40
N THR A 142 18.53 -1.69 -4.67
CA THR A 142 17.50 -2.58 -5.21
C THR A 142 18.15 -3.87 -5.70
N ILE A 143 17.43 -4.98 -5.60
CA ILE A 143 17.83 -6.27 -6.16
C ILE A 143 16.65 -6.86 -6.91
N ASP A 144 16.88 -7.21 -8.17
CA ASP A 144 15.96 -8.03 -8.95
C ASP A 144 16.25 -9.50 -8.68
N LEU A 145 15.25 -10.18 -8.13
CA LEU A 145 15.30 -11.56 -7.71
C LEU A 145 15.15 -12.52 -8.89
N GLU A 146 15.77 -13.67 -8.75
CA GLU A 146 15.51 -14.86 -9.56
C GLU A 146 14.42 -15.74 -8.94
N PRO A 147 13.78 -16.65 -9.70
CA PRO A 147 12.68 -17.47 -9.19
C PRO A 147 13.00 -18.24 -7.89
N GLU A 148 14.20 -18.81 -7.76
CA GLU A 148 14.63 -19.50 -6.54
C GLU A 148 14.77 -18.54 -5.34
N GLN A 149 15.27 -17.33 -5.58
CA GLN A 149 15.40 -16.31 -4.55
C GLN A 149 14.04 -15.77 -4.11
N VAL A 150 13.04 -15.74 -5.01
CA VAL A 150 11.66 -15.43 -4.62
C VAL A 150 11.14 -16.48 -3.65
N ALA A 151 11.31 -17.77 -3.96
CA ALA A 151 10.89 -18.86 -3.08
C ALA A 151 11.55 -18.75 -1.70
N ASN A 152 12.86 -18.49 -1.66
CA ASN A 152 13.58 -18.27 -0.40
C ASN A 152 13.09 -17.03 0.34
N TYR A 153 12.87 -15.91 -0.36
CA TYR A 153 12.38 -14.68 0.25
C TYR A 153 11.02 -14.88 0.91
N VAL A 154 10.03 -15.48 0.23
CA VAL A 154 8.69 -15.71 0.79
C VAL A 154 8.69 -16.74 1.92
N ALA A 155 9.60 -17.72 1.86
CA ALA A 155 9.83 -18.70 2.94
C ALA A 155 10.62 -18.11 4.13
N ARG A 156 11.03 -16.83 4.05
CA ARG A 156 11.91 -16.18 5.03
C ARG A 156 13.28 -16.87 5.21
N HIS A 157 13.77 -17.53 4.17
CA HIS A 157 15.14 -18.04 4.12
C HIS A 157 16.09 -16.99 3.56
N ASP A 158 17.31 -17.01 4.07
CA ASP A 158 18.40 -16.19 3.54
C ASP A 158 18.90 -16.81 2.22
N PHE A 159 19.37 -15.97 1.31
CA PHE A 159 19.85 -16.43 0.01
C PHE A 159 21.05 -15.61 -0.47
N LYS A 160 21.88 -16.22 -1.31
CA LYS A 160 23.01 -15.55 -1.94
C LYS A 160 22.54 -14.80 -3.19
N ILE A 161 23.26 -13.74 -3.51
CA ILE A 161 23.08 -12.96 -4.73
C ILE A 161 24.39 -12.91 -5.52
N SER A 162 24.30 -12.73 -6.82
CA SER A 162 25.47 -12.53 -7.67
C SER A 162 26.05 -11.11 -7.52
N ALA A 163 27.31 -10.92 -7.92
CA ALA A 163 27.92 -9.59 -7.97
C ALA A 163 27.17 -8.64 -8.92
N THR A 164 26.60 -9.18 -10.02
CA THR A 164 25.77 -8.41 -10.96
C THR A 164 24.49 -7.91 -10.30
N GLN A 165 23.79 -8.76 -9.53
CA GLN A 165 22.61 -8.35 -8.76
C GLN A 165 22.97 -7.28 -7.71
N ALA A 166 24.16 -7.35 -7.13
CA ALA A 166 24.64 -6.39 -6.15
C ALA A 166 25.15 -5.06 -6.75
N SER A 167 25.19 -4.90 -8.07
CA SER A 167 25.80 -3.73 -8.75
C SER A 167 25.18 -2.38 -8.36
N HIS A 168 23.89 -2.37 -8.00
CA HIS A 168 23.18 -1.17 -7.54
C HIS A 168 23.20 -1.00 -6.02
N CYS A 169 23.84 -1.90 -5.27
CA CYS A 169 23.93 -1.82 -3.82
C CYS A 169 25.17 -1.02 -3.39
N THR A 170 24.97 -0.05 -2.50
CA THR A 170 26.05 0.82 -2.00
C THR A 170 26.74 0.28 -0.74
N GLY A 171 26.35 -0.91 -0.28
CA GLY A 171 26.93 -1.59 0.87
C GLY A 171 25.89 -2.33 1.72
N THR A 172 26.34 -2.80 2.89
CA THR A 172 25.48 -3.51 3.85
C THR A 172 24.31 -2.63 4.30
N GLY A 173 23.11 -3.20 4.40
CA GLY A 173 21.93 -2.52 4.93
C GLY A 173 20.62 -2.91 4.25
N TYR A 174 19.57 -2.14 4.48
CA TYR A 174 18.24 -2.42 3.92
C TYR A 174 18.19 -2.23 2.40
N ILE A 175 17.58 -3.17 1.71
CA ILE A 175 17.40 -3.14 0.26
C ILE A 175 15.94 -3.35 -0.11
N ILE A 176 15.56 -2.89 -1.29
CA ILE A 176 14.26 -3.18 -1.91
C ILE A 176 14.42 -4.39 -2.82
N LEU A 177 13.54 -5.37 -2.64
CA LEU A 177 13.54 -6.61 -3.42
C LEU A 177 12.45 -6.55 -4.48
N ARG A 178 12.79 -6.89 -5.72
CA ARG A 178 11.89 -6.84 -6.87
C ARG A 178 11.88 -8.17 -7.61
N TYR A 179 10.79 -8.49 -8.29
CA TYR A 179 10.70 -9.64 -9.17
C TYR A 179 9.86 -9.26 -10.39
N GLN A 180 10.38 -9.48 -11.59
CA GLN A 180 9.71 -9.14 -12.85
C GLN A 180 9.19 -7.68 -12.90
N GLY A 181 9.98 -6.74 -12.37
CA GLY A 181 9.60 -5.31 -12.33
C GLY A 181 8.67 -4.91 -11.19
N PHE A 182 8.13 -5.85 -10.43
CA PHE A 182 7.26 -5.58 -9.28
C PHE A 182 8.04 -5.59 -7.97
N THR A 183 7.73 -4.66 -7.06
CA THR A 183 8.36 -4.65 -5.74
C THR A 183 7.70 -5.67 -4.82
N MET A 184 8.53 -6.57 -4.27
CA MET A 184 8.14 -7.64 -3.35
C MET A 184 8.25 -7.23 -1.87
N GLY A 185 9.11 -6.25 -1.56
CA GLY A 185 9.29 -5.75 -0.20
C GLY A 185 10.72 -5.37 0.12
N VAL A 186 11.16 -5.69 1.34
CA VAL A 186 12.47 -5.29 1.88
C VAL A 186 13.28 -6.50 2.35
N GLY A 187 14.60 -6.37 2.31
CA GLY A 187 15.55 -7.33 2.87
C GLY A 187 16.74 -6.61 3.52
N VAL A 188 17.66 -7.37 4.11
CA VAL A 188 18.97 -6.84 4.56
C VAL A 188 20.07 -7.46 3.72
N TYR A 189 20.79 -6.66 2.97
CA TYR A 189 21.98 -7.11 2.26
C TYR A 189 23.20 -7.06 3.19
N ARG A 190 23.95 -8.16 3.27
CA ARG A 190 25.24 -8.28 3.95
C ARG A 190 26.36 -8.38 2.92
N ALA A 191 26.96 -7.23 2.60
CA ALA A 191 27.92 -7.11 1.50
C ALA A 191 29.17 -7.99 1.66
N HIS A 192 29.66 -8.15 2.90
CA HIS A 192 30.85 -8.95 3.21
C HIS A 192 30.72 -10.45 2.87
N VAL A 193 29.49 -10.97 2.80
CA VAL A 193 29.21 -12.38 2.49
C VAL A 193 28.33 -12.56 1.25
N GLY A 194 27.89 -11.49 0.60
CA GLY A 194 26.97 -11.59 -0.55
C GLY A 194 25.62 -12.24 -0.21
N LEU A 195 25.14 -12.06 1.02
CA LEU A 195 23.91 -12.70 1.53
C LEU A 195 22.80 -11.67 1.70
N VAL A 196 21.57 -12.03 1.34
CA VAL A 196 20.37 -11.27 1.66
C VAL A 196 19.57 -12.00 2.73
N GLU A 197 19.27 -11.30 3.82
CA GLU A 197 18.32 -11.75 4.82
C GLU A 197 16.91 -11.33 4.45
N SER A 198 15.98 -12.28 4.49
CA SER A 198 14.57 -12.00 4.19
C SER A 198 13.89 -11.28 5.35
N LEU A 199 13.26 -10.14 5.04
CA LEU A 199 12.32 -9.45 5.94
C LEU A 199 10.86 -9.64 5.52
N TYR A 200 10.55 -10.66 4.71
CA TYR A 200 9.18 -10.96 4.30
C TYR A 200 8.25 -11.10 5.52
N PRO A 201 7.07 -10.45 5.58
CA PRO A 201 6.28 -10.40 6.81
C PRO A 201 5.95 -11.79 7.37
N LYS A 202 6.24 -12.01 8.67
CA LYS A 202 6.01 -13.32 9.32
C LYS A 202 4.57 -13.81 9.18
N GLY A 203 3.60 -12.91 9.35
CA GLY A 203 2.17 -13.24 9.23
C GLY A 203 1.69 -13.47 7.80
N TRP A 204 2.55 -13.35 6.79
CA TRP A 204 2.23 -13.65 5.38
C TRP A 204 2.76 -15.01 4.94
N ILE A 205 3.59 -15.67 5.77
CA ILE A 205 4.00 -17.04 5.51
C ILE A 205 2.73 -17.88 5.54
N ARG A 206 2.40 -18.49 4.41
CA ARG A 206 1.40 -19.55 4.35
C ARG A 206 2.15 -20.86 4.27
N GLU A 207 1.84 -21.78 5.16
CA GLU A 207 2.56 -23.05 5.24
C GLU A 207 2.31 -23.97 4.01
N ASN A 208 1.36 -23.66 3.12
CA ASN A 208 1.03 -24.49 1.95
C ASN A 208 0.51 -23.66 0.75
N ILE A 209 1.37 -22.99 -0.04
CA ILE A 209 0.95 -22.40 -1.35
C ILE A 209 1.41 -23.25 -2.54
N TYR A 210 2.26 -24.24 -2.32
CA TYR A 210 2.77 -25.11 -3.40
C TYR A 210 2.38 -26.57 -3.16
N THR A 211 1.07 -26.84 -3.22
CA THR A 211 0.49 -28.16 -3.49
C THR A 211 -0.60 -28.01 -4.51
#